data_AF-A0A964EU06-F1
#
_entry.id   AF-A0A964EU06-F1
#
_cell.length_a   1.000
_cell.length_b   1.000
_cell.length_c   1.000
_cell.angle_alpha   90.00
_cell.angle_beta   90.00
_cell.angle_gamma   90.00
#
_symmetry.space_group_name_H-M   'P 1'
#
loop_
_entity.id
_entity.type
_entity.pdbx_description
1 polymer ?
#
loop_
_entity_poly.entity_id
_entity_poly.type
_entity_poly.pdbx_seq_one_letter_code
_entity_poly.pdbx_strand_id
1 'polypeptide(L)'
;MLSETSRLEVRLAVCDRLRKIDSQGTDAMKAAPILFGLVQPAMVEGVLLALARLYDRNGDRSVWKLLKVAQGTIKQIPWSKPPTHADLTRQLGALAHHESTLDTLRTLRDKSIAHVDKEYADDPSTFSSVNSIPVQDLISLLRATQGLLAEHCSWFGAPWPISMAGVVEVGTQQMVDGLLDIHRSGVERRAKDCLPEP
;
A
#
# COMPACT_ATOMS: atom_id res chain seq x y z
N MET A 1 -3.55 19.58 -0.57
CA MET A 1 -3.79 19.17 -1.97
C MET A 1 -2.58 18.43 -2.53
N LEU A 2 -2.69 17.14 -2.90
CA LEU A 2 -1.67 16.50 -3.74
C LEU A 2 -1.45 17.45 -4.94
N SER A 3 -0.20 17.68 -5.38
CA SER A 3 -0.05 18.32 -6.69
C SER A 3 -0.86 17.49 -7.68
N GLU A 4 -1.63 18.14 -8.56
CA GLU A 4 -2.57 17.44 -9.44
C GLU A 4 -1.86 16.29 -10.19
N THR A 5 -0.61 16.53 -10.57
CA THR A 5 0.36 15.58 -11.14
C THR A 5 0.67 14.36 -10.28
N SER A 6 0.89 14.54 -8.98
CA SER A 6 1.18 13.47 -8.01
C SER A 6 0.02 12.48 -7.89
N ARG A 7 -1.19 13.02 -7.73
CA ARG A 7 -2.41 12.19 -7.68
C ARG A 7 -2.65 11.52 -9.03
N LEU A 8 -2.32 12.20 -10.13
CA LEU A 8 -2.44 11.70 -11.50
C LEU A 8 -1.57 10.47 -11.73
N GLU A 9 -0.32 10.42 -11.26
CA GLU A 9 0.58 9.28 -11.50
C GLU A 9 0.11 8.00 -10.80
N VAL A 10 -0.27 8.07 -9.53
CA VAL A 10 -0.83 6.92 -8.82
C VAL A 10 -2.18 6.53 -9.44
N ARG A 11 -3.01 7.53 -9.80
CA ARG A 11 -4.27 7.30 -10.50
C ARG A 11 -4.08 6.64 -11.87
N LEU A 12 -3.07 7.05 -12.63
CA LEU A 12 -2.72 6.49 -13.93
C LEU A 12 -2.19 5.07 -13.78
N ALA A 13 -1.35 4.80 -12.79
CA ALA A 13 -0.85 3.45 -12.50
C ALA A 13 -1.98 2.50 -12.07
N VAL A 14 -2.92 2.98 -11.23
CA VAL A 14 -4.13 2.24 -10.87
C VAL A 14 -5.01 2.02 -12.10
N CYS A 15 -5.25 3.05 -12.93
CA CYS A 15 -6.03 2.94 -14.16
C CYS A 15 -5.42 1.97 -15.17
N ASP A 16 -4.11 2.02 -15.37
CA ASP A 16 -3.41 1.11 -16.28
C ASP A 16 -3.45 -0.33 -15.75
N ARG A 17 -3.40 -0.52 -14.42
CA ARG A 17 -3.58 -1.85 -13.85
C ARG A 17 -5.02 -2.34 -14.06
N LEU A 18 -6.02 -1.53 -13.76
CA LEU A 18 -7.42 -1.86 -13.99
C LEU A 18 -7.66 -2.21 -15.47
N ARG A 19 -7.12 -1.42 -16.41
CA ARG A 19 -7.20 -1.71 -17.85
C ARG A 19 -6.55 -3.05 -18.23
N LYS A 20 -5.42 -3.40 -17.63
CA LYS A 20 -4.78 -4.71 -17.83
C LYS A 20 -5.64 -5.86 -17.28
N ILE A 21 -6.30 -5.67 -16.15
CA ILE A 21 -7.23 -6.66 -15.59
C ILE A 21 -8.49 -6.78 -16.48
N ASP A 22 -8.98 -5.68 -17.05
CA ASP A 22 -10.11 -5.70 -18.02
C ASP A 22 -9.79 -6.55 -19.25
N SER A 23 -8.57 -6.36 -19.79
CA SER A 23 -8.09 -7.12 -20.94
C SER A 23 -7.89 -8.61 -20.67
N GLN A 24 -7.80 -9.00 -19.39
CA GLN A 24 -7.70 -10.40 -18.95
C GLN A 24 -9.06 -11.09 -18.82
N GLY A 25 -10.16 -10.39 -19.11
CA GLY A 25 -11.45 -11.02 -19.39
C GLY A 25 -12.31 -11.34 -18.17
N THR A 26 -12.14 -10.65 -17.05
CA THR A 26 -13.02 -10.84 -15.89
C THR A 26 -14.42 -10.27 -16.19
N ASP A 27 -15.44 -11.13 -16.35
CA ASP A 27 -16.82 -10.73 -16.70
C ASP A 27 -17.42 -9.66 -15.77
N ALA A 28 -17.02 -9.66 -14.50
CA ALA A 28 -17.40 -8.64 -13.52
C ALA A 28 -17.00 -7.21 -13.94
N MET A 29 -15.94 -7.05 -14.73
CA MET A 29 -15.46 -5.75 -15.18
C MET A 29 -16.28 -5.15 -16.31
N LYS A 30 -16.75 -5.99 -17.24
CA LYS A 30 -17.64 -5.56 -18.34
C LYS A 30 -19.03 -5.20 -17.82
N ALA A 31 -19.47 -5.83 -16.73
CA ALA A 31 -20.80 -5.66 -16.19
C ALA A 31 -21.06 -4.28 -15.52
N ALA A 32 -20.02 -3.60 -15.01
CA ALA A 32 -20.21 -2.33 -14.30
C ALA A 32 -19.04 -1.33 -14.43
N PRO A 33 -18.83 -0.72 -15.63
CA PRO A 33 -17.76 0.24 -15.89
C PRO A 33 -17.76 1.47 -14.96
N ILE A 34 -18.95 1.89 -14.49
CA ILE A 34 -19.13 3.05 -13.60
C ILE A 34 -18.50 2.80 -12.22
N LEU A 35 -18.45 1.54 -11.76
CA LEU A 35 -17.83 1.21 -10.48
C LEU A 35 -16.33 1.55 -10.48
N PHE A 36 -15.65 1.54 -11.62
CA PHE A 36 -14.21 1.86 -11.68
C PHE A 36 -13.91 3.34 -11.40
N GLY A 37 -14.76 4.26 -11.86
CA GLY A 37 -14.64 5.68 -11.52
C GLY A 37 -14.80 5.95 -10.03
N LEU A 38 -15.61 5.12 -9.35
CA LEU A 38 -15.85 5.19 -7.89
C LEU A 38 -14.79 4.43 -7.07
N VAL A 39 -14.24 3.36 -7.61
CA VAL A 39 -13.25 2.50 -6.94
C VAL A 39 -11.84 3.10 -7.02
N GLN A 40 -11.53 3.88 -8.06
CA GLN A 40 -10.21 4.48 -8.23
C GLN A 40 -9.78 5.36 -7.02
N PRO A 41 -10.60 6.29 -6.49
CA PRO A 41 -10.26 7.01 -5.25
C PRO A 41 -9.99 6.09 -4.06
N ALA A 42 -10.82 5.05 -3.88
CA ALA A 42 -10.67 4.08 -2.80
C ALA A 42 -9.38 3.25 -2.92
N MET A 43 -8.97 2.90 -4.14
CA MET A 43 -7.70 2.21 -4.39
C MET A 43 -6.49 3.08 -4.09
N VAL A 44 -6.53 4.36 -4.47
CA VAL A 44 -5.46 5.31 -4.14
C VAL A 44 -5.33 5.46 -2.62
N GLU A 45 -6.45 5.60 -1.92
CA GLU A 45 -6.47 5.66 -0.46
C GLU A 45 -5.97 4.36 0.16
N GLY A 46 -6.41 3.20 -0.33
CA GLY A 46 -5.94 1.89 0.11
C GLY A 46 -4.42 1.71 -0.03
N VAL A 47 -3.81 2.21 -1.11
CA VAL A 47 -2.35 2.20 -1.28
C VAL A 47 -1.67 3.09 -0.24
N LEU A 48 -2.19 4.29 0.00
CA LEU A 48 -1.63 5.20 1.02
C LEU A 48 -1.75 4.60 2.43
N LEU A 49 -2.85 3.92 2.73
CA LEU A 49 -3.05 3.20 4.00
C LEU A 49 -2.11 2.00 4.13
N ALA A 50 -1.90 1.25 3.06
CA ALA A 50 -0.93 0.16 3.04
C ALA A 50 0.50 0.66 3.30
N LEU A 51 0.88 1.79 2.69
CA LEU A 51 2.15 2.46 2.98
C LEU A 51 2.23 2.92 4.44
N ALA A 52 1.19 3.57 4.96
CA ALA A 52 1.15 4.00 6.36
C ALA A 52 1.34 2.82 7.33
N ARG A 53 0.74 1.66 7.02
CA ARG A 53 0.89 0.42 7.80
C ARG A 53 2.28 -0.20 7.68
N LEU A 54 2.89 -0.16 6.50
CA LEU A 54 4.25 -0.65 6.26
C LEU A 54 5.30 0.12 7.08
N TYR A 55 5.08 1.40 7.34
CA TYR A 55 5.99 2.26 8.12
C TYR A 55 5.49 2.55 9.54
N ASP A 56 4.52 1.79 10.05
CA ASP A 56 4.06 1.94 11.41
C ASP A 56 5.14 1.51 12.40
N ARG A 57 5.52 2.40 13.33
CA ARG A 57 6.54 2.12 14.36
C ARG A 57 6.12 0.99 15.30
N ASN A 58 4.81 0.80 15.47
CA ASN A 58 4.23 -0.23 16.33
C ASN A 58 3.73 -1.44 15.55
N GLY A 59 3.86 -1.44 14.22
CA GLY A 59 3.40 -2.56 13.39
C GLY A 59 4.31 -3.79 13.50
N ASP A 60 3.71 -4.97 13.65
CA ASP A 60 4.45 -6.25 13.70
C ASP A 60 5.14 -6.60 12.37
N ARG A 61 4.63 -6.07 11.26
CA ARG A 61 5.14 -6.30 9.90
C ARG A 61 5.64 -5.01 9.25
N SER A 62 6.24 -4.13 10.04
CA SER A 62 6.78 -2.86 9.55
C SER A 62 8.26 -2.93 9.20
N VAL A 63 8.70 -2.00 8.36
CA VAL A 63 10.13 -1.82 8.04
C VAL A 63 10.93 -1.52 9.31
N TRP A 64 10.36 -0.77 10.26
CA TRP A 64 11.00 -0.51 11.56
C TRP A 64 11.23 -1.78 12.36
N LYS A 65 10.25 -2.69 12.40
CA LYS A 65 10.38 -3.96 13.10
C LYS A 65 11.42 -4.84 12.42
N LEU A 66 11.43 -4.91 11.08
CA LEU A 66 12.45 -5.62 10.32
C LEU A 66 13.86 -5.16 10.71
N LEU A 67 14.12 -3.86 10.71
CA LEU A 67 15.43 -3.30 11.06
C LEU A 67 15.82 -3.58 12.52
N LYS A 68 14.89 -3.40 13.47
CA LYS A 68 15.14 -3.69 14.89
C LYS A 68 15.43 -5.16 15.14
N VAL A 69 14.69 -6.06 14.50
CA VAL A 69 14.94 -7.51 14.57
C VAL A 69 16.30 -7.82 13.99
N ALA A 70 16.59 -7.35 12.76
CA ALA A 70 17.89 -7.54 12.13
C ALA A 70 19.04 -7.06 13.02
N GLN A 71 18.89 -5.91 13.70
CA GLN A 71 19.89 -5.36 14.62
C GLN A 71 20.06 -6.20 15.90
N GLY A 72 18.97 -6.72 16.46
CA GLY A 72 19.00 -7.55 17.68
C GLY A 72 19.50 -8.97 17.44
N THR A 73 19.30 -9.50 16.22
CA THR A 73 19.56 -10.91 15.90
C THR A 73 20.66 -11.10 14.85
N ILE A 74 21.55 -10.13 14.63
CA ILE A 74 22.64 -10.21 13.64
C ILE A 74 23.41 -11.53 13.76
N LYS A 75 23.76 -11.95 14.99
CA LYS A 75 24.56 -13.17 15.22
C LYS A 75 23.77 -14.48 15.05
N GLN A 76 22.45 -14.43 15.03
CA GLN A 76 21.57 -15.61 15.02
C GLN A 76 21.08 -15.96 13.61
N ILE A 77 21.10 -14.99 12.69
CA ILE A 77 20.64 -15.19 11.32
C ILE A 77 21.80 -15.71 10.47
N PRO A 78 21.60 -16.77 9.66
CA PRO A 78 22.62 -17.30 8.77
C PRO A 78 22.75 -16.42 7.52
N TRP A 79 23.46 -15.30 7.65
CA TRP A 79 23.72 -14.38 6.54
C TRP A 79 24.74 -14.95 5.56
N SER A 80 24.52 -14.76 4.27
CA SER A 80 25.55 -14.95 3.24
C SER A 80 26.64 -13.89 3.36
N LYS A 81 26.25 -12.65 3.68
CA LYS A 81 27.16 -11.55 4.04
C LYS A 81 26.56 -10.78 5.22
N PRO A 82 27.08 -10.94 6.45
CA PRO A 82 26.45 -10.34 7.63
C PRO A 82 26.56 -8.80 7.59
N PRO A 83 25.46 -8.09 7.88
CA PRO A 83 25.49 -6.63 8.04
C PRO A 83 26.23 -6.21 9.30
N THR A 84 26.80 -5.00 9.27
CA THR A 84 27.33 -4.38 10.49
C THR A 84 26.24 -3.59 11.23
N HIS A 85 26.43 -3.35 12.53
CA HIS A 85 25.54 -2.44 13.27
C HIS A 85 25.52 -1.02 12.68
N ALA A 86 26.63 -0.59 12.06
CA ALA A 86 26.71 0.72 11.39
C ALA A 86 25.80 0.76 10.15
N ASP A 87 25.73 -0.33 9.36
CA ASP A 87 24.85 -0.42 8.18
C ASP A 87 23.38 -0.30 8.58
N LEU A 88 22.95 -1.04 9.61
CA LEU A 88 21.57 -0.99 10.10
C LEU A 88 21.23 0.37 10.73
N THR A 89 22.19 1.00 11.43
CA THR A 89 22.01 2.35 11.98
C THR A 89 21.88 3.38 10.85
N ARG A 90 22.67 3.26 9.77
CA ARG A 90 22.52 4.08 8.56
C ARG A 90 21.14 3.93 7.93
N GLN A 91 20.64 2.69 7.81
CA GLN A 91 19.31 2.43 7.26
C GLN A 91 18.18 3.03 8.13
N LEU A 92 18.30 2.97 9.46
CA LEU A 92 17.38 3.66 10.36
C LEU A 92 17.42 5.18 10.18
N GLY A 93 18.62 5.76 10.04
CA GLY A 93 18.81 7.18 9.76
C GLY A 93 18.20 7.62 8.43
N ALA A 94 18.34 6.78 7.38
CA ALA A 94 17.73 7.04 6.08
C ALA A 94 16.18 7.08 6.16
N LEU A 95 15.56 6.20 6.95
CA LEU A 95 14.12 6.26 7.19
C LEU A 95 13.71 7.48 8.03
N ALA A 96 14.51 7.82 9.05
CA ALA A 96 14.26 9.00 9.88
C ALA A 96 14.31 10.32 9.08
N HIS A 97 15.06 10.36 7.96
CA HIS A 97 15.05 11.50 7.05
C HIS A 97 13.68 11.76 6.40
N HIS A 98 12.83 10.73 6.32
CA HIS A 98 11.47 10.81 5.79
C HIS A 98 10.39 10.97 6.86
N GLU A 99 10.76 11.31 8.11
CA GLU A 99 9.79 11.31 9.22
C GLU A 99 8.59 12.25 8.97
N SER A 100 8.80 13.41 8.35
CA SER A 100 7.71 14.33 7.98
C SER A 100 6.70 13.71 7.01
N THR A 101 7.19 12.95 6.02
CA THR A 101 6.36 12.18 5.08
C THR A 101 5.60 11.08 5.81
N LEU A 102 6.28 10.36 6.72
CA LEU A 102 5.69 9.29 7.52
C LEU A 102 4.62 9.81 8.48
N ASP A 103 4.84 10.96 9.12
CA ASP A 103 3.86 11.60 9.99
C ASP A 103 2.61 12.02 9.21
N THR A 104 2.80 12.50 7.98
CA THR A 104 1.66 12.81 7.12
C THR A 104 0.90 11.54 6.71
N LEU A 105 1.59 10.43 6.39
CA LEU A 105 0.94 9.13 6.13
C LEU A 105 0.17 8.61 7.34
N ARG A 106 0.73 8.72 8.54
CA ARG A 106 0.06 8.34 9.80
C ARG A 106 -1.18 9.18 10.03
N THR A 107 -1.06 10.50 9.85
CA THR A 107 -2.21 11.42 9.98
C THR A 107 -3.30 11.09 8.97
N LEU A 108 -2.95 10.76 7.72
CA LEU A 108 -3.92 10.33 6.71
C LEU A 108 -4.62 9.03 7.12
N ARG A 109 -3.87 8.05 7.64
CA ARG A 109 -4.45 6.81 8.18
C ARG A 109 -5.41 7.08 9.32
N ASP A 110 -4.95 7.81 10.34
CA ASP A 110 -5.72 8.08 11.55
C ASP A 110 -7.00 8.85 11.21
N LYS A 111 -6.92 9.80 10.26
CA LYS A 111 -8.10 10.48 9.74
C LYS A 111 -9.00 9.53 8.94
N SER A 112 -8.49 8.68 8.04
CA SER A 112 -9.35 7.72 7.31
C SER A 112 -10.13 6.80 8.25
N ILE A 113 -9.54 6.44 9.39
CA ILE A 113 -10.19 5.64 10.43
C ILE A 113 -11.22 6.51 11.17
N ALA A 114 -10.89 7.76 11.48
CA ALA A 114 -11.82 8.72 12.08
C ALA A 114 -12.94 9.20 11.12
N HIS A 115 -12.82 9.04 9.80
CA HIS A 115 -13.92 9.25 8.84
C HIS A 115 -15.00 8.17 8.92
N VAL A 116 -14.75 7.06 9.64
CA VAL A 116 -15.78 6.14 10.09
C VAL A 116 -16.57 6.72 11.28
N ASP A 117 -16.05 7.78 11.91
CA ASP A 117 -16.67 8.53 13.00
C ASP A 117 -17.41 9.77 12.47
N LYS A 118 -18.58 10.06 13.05
CA LYS A 118 -19.69 10.83 12.46
C LYS A 118 -19.39 12.28 12.02
N GLU A 119 -18.29 12.87 12.45
CA GLU A 119 -18.05 14.32 12.36
C GLU A 119 -17.55 14.79 10.97
N TYR A 120 -17.14 13.86 10.11
CA TYR A 120 -16.59 14.18 8.78
C TYR A 120 -17.41 13.64 7.60
N ALA A 121 -18.61 13.12 7.84
CA ALA A 121 -19.52 12.65 6.79
C ALA A 121 -20.09 13.80 5.94
N ASP A 122 -20.09 15.03 6.46
CA ASP A 122 -20.82 16.16 5.88
C ASP A 122 -20.10 16.86 4.72
N ASP A 123 -18.76 16.76 4.61
CA ASP A 123 -18.02 17.33 3.46
C ASP A 123 -16.75 16.53 3.09
N PRO A 124 -16.84 15.60 2.12
CA PRO A 124 -15.71 14.82 1.61
C PRO A 124 -14.56 15.65 1.01
N SER A 125 -14.80 16.92 0.65
CA SER A 125 -13.80 17.78 0.03
C SER A 125 -12.78 18.32 1.05
N THR A 126 -13.14 18.41 2.33
CA THR A 126 -12.24 18.83 3.43
C THR A 126 -11.09 17.85 3.67
N PHE A 127 -11.24 16.57 3.30
CA PHE A 127 -10.18 15.58 3.41
C PHE A 127 -8.95 15.91 2.54
N SER A 128 -9.16 16.62 1.43
CA SER A 128 -8.14 16.82 0.40
C SER A 128 -7.23 18.05 0.61
N SER A 129 -7.62 19.01 1.47
CA SER A 129 -6.92 20.30 1.56
C SER A 129 -5.76 20.30 2.57
N VAL A 130 -5.89 19.64 3.73
CA VAL A 130 -4.97 19.82 4.88
C VAL A 130 -3.77 18.85 4.91
N ASN A 131 -3.85 17.66 4.31
CA ASN A 131 -2.84 16.59 4.47
C ASN A 131 -2.29 16.06 3.14
N SER A 132 -1.64 16.89 2.35
CA SER A 132 -1.06 16.43 1.07
C SER A 132 0.40 16.07 1.16
N ILE A 133 0.72 14.85 0.72
CA ILE A 133 2.09 14.37 0.58
C ILE A 133 2.54 14.55 -0.86
N PRO A 134 3.62 15.30 -1.15
CA PRO A 134 4.20 15.34 -2.48
C PRO A 134 4.55 13.92 -2.97
N VAL A 135 4.22 13.56 -4.22
CA VAL A 135 4.59 12.22 -4.73
C VAL A 135 6.08 12.04 -4.81
N GLN A 136 6.85 13.10 -5.01
CA GLN A 136 8.32 13.01 -4.94
C GLN A 136 8.78 12.52 -3.58
N ASP A 137 8.10 12.89 -2.49
CA ASP A 137 8.43 12.41 -1.15
C ASP A 137 8.04 10.93 -0.98
N LEU A 138 6.89 10.52 -1.53
CA LEU A 138 6.48 9.10 -1.56
C LEU A 138 7.43 8.24 -2.40
N ILE A 139 7.85 8.73 -3.57
CA ILE A 139 8.84 8.09 -4.44
C ILE A 139 10.17 7.99 -3.71
N SER A 140 10.61 9.06 -3.05
CA SER A 140 11.86 9.11 -2.32
C SER A 140 11.86 8.12 -1.14
N LEU A 141 10.79 8.10 -0.33
CA LEU A 141 10.59 7.13 0.75
C LEU A 141 10.61 5.68 0.25
N LEU A 142 9.93 5.41 -0.87
CA LEU A 142 9.92 4.07 -1.45
C LEU A 142 11.27 3.69 -2.05
N ARG A 143 12.00 4.60 -2.69
CA ARG A 143 13.36 4.36 -3.15
C ARG A 143 14.32 4.06 -1.99
N ALA A 144 14.20 4.80 -0.88
CA ALA A 144 14.97 4.50 0.33
C ALA A 144 14.67 3.09 0.85
N THR A 145 13.40 2.68 0.80
CA THR A 145 12.97 1.35 1.22
C THR A 145 13.40 0.26 0.25
N GLN A 146 13.38 0.53 -1.05
CA GLN A 146 13.94 -0.35 -2.08
C GLN A 146 15.43 -0.56 -1.86
N GLY A 147 16.19 0.52 -1.58
CA GLY A 147 17.61 0.44 -1.25
C GLY A 147 17.87 -0.42 -0.01
N LEU A 148 17.11 -0.19 1.06
CA LEU A 148 17.17 -0.99 2.28
C LEU A 148 16.91 -2.48 1.98
N LEU A 149 15.81 -2.79 1.31
CA LEU A 149 15.45 -4.18 1.02
C LEU A 149 16.44 -4.84 0.07
N ALA A 150 16.97 -4.11 -0.92
CA ALA A 150 18.01 -4.60 -1.81
C ALA A 150 19.31 -4.93 -1.04
N GLU A 151 19.71 -4.10 -0.08
CA GLU A 151 20.83 -4.39 0.80
C GLU A 151 20.58 -5.65 1.63
N HIS A 152 19.41 -5.78 2.27
CA HIS A 152 19.04 -6.99 3.02
C HIS A 152 19.02 -8.24 2.14
N CYS A 153 18.45 -8.15 0.95
CA CYS A 153 18.44 -9.21 -0.05
C CYS A 153 19.86 -9.63 -0.45
N SER A 154 20.77 -8.66 -0.64
CA SER A 154 22.17 -8.94 -0.91
C SER A 154 22.88 -9.67 0.24
N TRP A 155 22.47 -9.41 1.50
CA TRP A 155 23.00 -10.11 2.67
C TRP A 155 22.53 -11.56 2.75
N PHE A 156 21.36 -11.88 2.19
CA PHE A 156 20.87 -13.25 2.02
C PHE A 156 21.36 -13.93 0.74
N GLY A 157 21.95 -13.18 -0.21
CA GLY A 157 22.50 -13.71 -1.46
C GLY A 157 21.49 -13.87 -2.60
N ALA A 158 20.28 -13.33 -2.46
CA ALA A 158 19.26 -13.33 -3.51
C ALA A 158 18.81 -11.90 -3.79
N PRO A 159 19.23 -11.25 -4.89
CA PRO A 159 18.76 -9.91 -5.21
C PRO A 159 17.26 -9.93 -5.54
N TRP A 160 16.46 -9.15 -4.81
CA TRP A 160 15.03 -8.97 -5.11
C TRP A 160 14.76 -7.52 -5.53
N PRO A 161 14.36 -7.26 -6.79
CA PRO A 161 13.99 -5.92 -7.23
C PRO A 161 12.61 -5.53 -6.69
N ILE A 162 12.48 -4.31 -6.14
CA ILE A 162 11.21 -3.72 -5.71
C ILE A 162 11.03 -2.40 -6.45
N SER A 163 9.83 -2.11 -6.97
CA SER A 163 9.51 -0.88 -7.70
C SER A 163 8.17 -0.29 -7.23
N MET A 164 7.96 1.03 -7.40
CA MET A 164 6.66 1.68 -7.10
C MET A 164 5.53 1.06 -7.93
N ALA A 165 5.81 0.81 -9.21
CA ALA A 165 4.87 0.13 -10.09
C ALA A 165 4.49 -1.26 -9.54
N GLY A 166 5.46 -2.01 -8.98
CA GLY A 166 5.20 -3.30 -8.34
C GLY A 166 4.37 -3.18 -7.05
N VAL A 167 4.61 -2.15 -6.23
CA VAL A 167 3.80 -1.91 -5.01
C VAL A 167 2.35 -1.57 -5.38
N VAL A 168 2.15 -0.67 -6.36
CA VAL A 168 0.82 -0.33 -6.86
C VAL A 168 0.16 -1.55 -7.49
N GLU A 169 0.89 -2.31 -8.30
CA GLU A 169 0.39 -3.53 -8.94
C GLU A 169 -0.10 -4.55 -7.92
N VAL A 170 0.71 -4.89 -6.92
CA VAL A 170 0.34 -5.85 -5.86
C VAL A 170 -0.83 -5.32 -5.03
N GLY A 171 -0.79 -4.05 -4.63
CA GLY A 171 -1.85 -3.44 -3.84
C GLY A 171 -3.19 -3.40 -4.58
N THR A 172 -3.19 -2.97 -5.85
CA THR A 172 -4.39 -2.95 -6.69
C THR A 172 -4.89 -4.37 -6.96
N GLN A 173 -4.00 -5.34 -7.22
CA GLN A 173 -4.41 -6.72 -7.46
C GLN A 173 -5.11 -7.32 -6.24
N GLN A 174 -4.54 -7.17 -5.04
CA GLN A 174 -5.18 -7.67 -3.81
C GLN A 174 -6.57 -7.08 -3.58
N MET A 175 -6.76 -5.79 -3.89
CA MET A 175 -8.07 -5.15 -3.78
C MET A 175 -9.07 -5.68 -4.80
N VAL A 176 -8.62 -5.93 -6.04
CA VAL A 176 -9.47 -6.55 -7.08
C VAL A 176 -9.84 -7.97 -6.69
N ASP A 177 -8.88 -8.78 -6.24
CA ASP A 177 -9.14 -10.15 -5.80
C ASP A 177 -10.16 -10.17 -4.65
N GLY A 178 -10.01 -9.27 -3.67
CA GLY A 178 -10.98 -9.10 -2.60
C GLY A 178 -12.39 -8.71 -3.08
N LEU A 179 -12.49 -7.81 -4.07
CA LEU A 179 -13.78 -7.44 -4.67
C LEU A 179 -14.42 -8.61 -5.44
N LEU A 180 -13.62 -9.38 -6.18
CA LEU A 180 -14.08 -10.56 -6.92
C LEU A 180 -14.54 -11.67 -5.97
N ASP A 181 -13.83 -11.87 -4.86
CA ASP A 181 -14.22 -12.83 -3.83
C ASP A 181 -15.52 -12.42 -3.15
N ILE A 182 -15.72 -11.13 -2.84
CA ILE A 182 -16.99 -10.61 -2.31
C ILE A 182 -18.13 -10.87 -3.32
N HIS A 183 -17.91 -10.59 -4.60
CA HIS A 183 -18.90 -10.82 -5.65
C HIS A 183 -19.26 -12.30 -5.76
N ARG A 184 -18.27 -13.20 -5.85
CA ARG A 184 -18.48 -14.65 -5.92
C ARG A 184 -19.24 -15.17 -4.69
N SER A 185 -18.83 -14.73 -3.50
CA SER A 185 -19.49 -15.06 -2.23
C SER A 185 -20.93 -14.52 -2.13
N GLY A 186 -21.24 -13.43 -2.84
CA GLY A 186 -22.59 -12.87 -2.94
C GLY A 186 -23.48 -13.63 -3.91
N VAL A 187 -22.92 -14.06 -5.05
CA VAL A 187 -23.61 -14.89 -6.05
C VAL A 187 -23.92 -16.28 -5.48
N GLU A 188 -22.97 -16.92 -4.79
CA GLU A 188 -23.18 -18.21 -4.14
C GLU A 188 -24.23 -18.17 -3.03
N ARG A 189 -24.31 -17.07 -2.26
CA ARG A 189 -25.37 -16.86 -1.26
C ARG A 189 -26.75 -16.73 -1.90
N ARG A 190 -26.88 -15.91 -2.95
CA ARG A 190 -28.15 -15.81 -3.70
C ARG A 190 -28.56 -17.12 -4.37
N ALA A 191 -27.60 -17.91 -4.85
CA ALA A 191 -27.89 -19.22 -5.43
C ALA A 191 -28.40 -20.23 -4.38
N LYS A 192 -27.90 -20.17 -3.14
CA LYS A 192 -28.40 -20.99 -2.03
C LYS A 192 -29.79 -20.55 -1.57
N ASP A 193 -30.08 -19.25 -1.55
CA ASP A 193 -31.40 -18.72 -1.17
C ASP A 193 -32.50 -18.98 -2.22
N CYS A 194 -32.14 -19.42 -3.43
CA CYS A 194 -33.06 -19.78 -4.51
C CYS A 194 -33.31 -21.29 -4.67
N LEU A 195 -32.72 -22.14 -3.81
CA LEU A 195 -33.03 -23.57 -3.79
C LEU A 195 -34.25 -23.81 -2.88
N PRO A 196 -35.34 -24.43 -3.38
CA PRO A 196 -36.46 -24.80 -2.52
C PRO A 196 -35.99 -25.80 -1.46
N GLU A 197 -36.37 -25.57 -0.20
CA GLU A 197 -36.16 -26.55 0.87
C GLU A 197 -36.86 -27.89 0.52
N PRO A 198 -36.23 -29.03 0.83
CA PRO A 198 -36.75 -30.36 0.50
C PRO A 198 -38.04 -30.73 1.26
#